data_AF-A0A645JEM6-F1
#
_entry.id   AF-A0A645JEM6-F1
#
_cell.length_a   1.000
_cell.length_b   1.000
_cell.length_c   1.000
_cell.angle_alpha   90.00
_cell.angle_beta   90.00
_cell.angle_gamma   90.00
#
_symmetry.space_group_name_H-M   'P 1'
#
loop_
_entity.id
_entity.type
_entity.pdbx_description
1 polymer ?
#
loop_
_entity_poly.entity_id
_entity_poly.type
_entity_poly.pdbx_seq_one_letter_code
_entity_poly.pdbx_strand_id
1 'polypeptide(L)'
;MLERHPLGSQAFMPLGDQPYLIVVAPPGPPPGPGDLRAFIAQPGEGVNYAPGTWHHPLLALNEVSDFLVIDRSGPGNNCEETAIVPAVLLTLPAASA
;
A
#
# COMPACT_ATOMS: atom_id res chain seq x y z
N MET A 1 1.45 1.69 -10.29
CA MET A 1 2.21 2.90 -9.88
C MET A 1 2.40 2.81 -8.36
N LEU A 2 3.24 3.63 -7.75
CA LEU A 2 3.28 3.79 -6.30
C LEU A 2 3.08 5.28 -5.95
N GLU A 3 2.60 5.52 -4.75
CA GLU A 3 2.52 6.84 -4.13
C GLU A 3 3.31 6.87 -2.82
N ARG A 4 3.64 8.07 -2.33
CA ARG A 4 4.14 8.29 -0.98
C ARG A 4 3.61 9.58 -0.38
N HIS A 5 3.61 9.62 0.94
CA HIS A 5 3.16 10.77 1.73
C HIS A 5 4.32 11.35 2.56
N PRO A 6 5.05 12.37 2.07
CA PRO A 6 6.27 12.85 2.74
C PRO A 6 6.04 13.64 4.03
N LEU A 7 4.84 14.17 4.24
CA LEU A 7 4.49 15.07 5.35
C LEU A 7 3.61 14.40 6.42
N GLY A 8 3.33 13.10 6.31
CA GLY A 8 2.52 12.37 7.28
C GLY A 8 2.54 10.86 7.06
N SER A 9 2.24 10.10 8.12
CA SER A 9 1.94 8.68 7.98
C SER A 9 0.54 8.48 7.42
N GLN A 10 0.26 7.29 6.89
CA GLN A 10 -1.08 6.88 6.48
C GLN A 10 -1.35 5.46 6.96
N ALA A 11 -2.43 5.29 7.71
CA ALA A 11 -2.86 4.02 8.23
C ALA A 11 -4.12 3.51 7.54
N PHE A 12 -4.14 2.21 7.26
CA PHE A 12 -5.30 1.49 6.74
C PHE A 12 -5.61 0.31 7.65
N MET A 13 -6.86 0.22 8.09
CA MET A 13 -7.37 -0.90 8.88
C MET A 13 -8.63 -1.45 8.22
N PRO A 14 -8.65 -2.73 7.80
CA PRO A 14 -9.85 -3.33 7.23
C PRO A 14 -10.97 -3.38 8.27
N LEU A 15 -12.20 -3.08 7.85
CA LEU A 15 -13.40 -3.21 8.68
C LEU A 15 -14.18 -4.51 8.44
N GLY A 16 -13.88 -5.20 7.34
CA GLY A 16 -14.47 -6.50 6.97
C GLY A 16 -13.55 -7.69 7.25
N ASP A 17 -13.95 -8.84 6.70
CA ASP A 17 -13.28 -10.14 6.86
C ASP A 17 -12.49 -10.58 5.61
N GLN A 18 -12.21 -9.64 4.70
CA GLN A 18 -11.42 -9.90 3.50
C GLN A 18 -9.93 -9.59 3.71
N PRO A 19 -9.04 -10.43 3.16
CA PRO A 19 -7.63 -10.07 3.06
C PRO A 19 -7.42 -8.95 2.02
N TYR A 20 -6.26 -8.29 2.10
CA TYR A 20 -5.86 -7.28 1.11
C TYR A 20 -4.35 -7.34 0.85
N LEU A 21 -3.94 -6.75 -0.27
CA LEU A 21 -2.54 -6.69 -0.67
C LEU A 21 -1.92 -5.37 -0.24
N ILE A 22 -0.69 -5.47 0.23
CA ILE A 22 0.19 -4.36 0.53
C ILE A 22 1.39 -4.48 -0.39
N VAL A 23 1.70 -3.43 -1.13
CA VAL A 23 2.90 -3.36 -1.96
C VAL A 23 3.65 -2.10 -1.55
N VAL A 24 4.92 -2.27 -1.16
CA VAL A 24 5.74 -1.18 -0.61
C VAL A 24 7.13 -1.17 -1.22
N ALA A 25 7.78 0.00 -1.14
CA ALA A 25 9.21 0.16 -1.38
C ALA A 25 9.82 1.15 -0.36
N PRO A 26 11.14 1.09 -0.11
CA PRO A 26 11.82 1.96 0.84
C PRO A 26 11.65 3.45 0.49
N PRO A 27 11.60 4.38 1.46
CA PRO A 27 11.56 5.80 1.17
C PRO A 27 12.81 6.27 0.42
N GLY A 28 12.67 7.35 -0.36
CA GLY A 28 13.80 7.95 -1.10
C GLY A 28 13.43 8.29 -2.54
N PRO A 29 14.37 8.21 -3.50
CA PRO A 29 14.07 8.37 -4.92
C PRO A 29 12.96 7.41 -5.40
N PRO A 30 12.36 7.66 -6.57
CA PRO A 30 11.40 6.74 -7.18
C PRO A 30 11.97 5.30 -7.28
N PRO A 31 11.25 4.29 -6.77
CA PRO A 31 11.73 2.91 -6.73
C PRO A 31 11.60 2.21 -8.08
N GLY A 32 12.44 1.21 -8.30
CA GLY A 32 12.33 0.29 -9.43
C GLY A 32 11.61 -1.01 -9.06
N PRO A 33 11.33 -1.89 -10.04
CA PRO A 33 10.71 -3.20 -9.79
C PRO A 33 11.42 -4.07 -8.74
N GLY A 34 12.74 -3.99 -8.65
CA GLY A 34 13.54 -4.80 -7.72
C GLY A 34 13.46 -4.35 -6.26
N ASP A 35 12.92 -3.16 -6.00
CA ASP A 35 12.80 -2.59 -4.65
C ASP A 35 11.47 -2.95 -3.98
N LEU A 36 10.54 -3.54 -4.75
CA LEU A 36 9.19 -3.84 -4.30
C LEU A 36 9.18 -5.04 -3.33
N ARG A 37 8.38 -4.91 -2.27
CA ARG A 37 7.93 -6.05 -1.47
C ARG A 37 6.41 -6.06 -1.42
N ALA A 38 5.84 -7.27 -1.46
CA ALA A 38 4.41 -7.48 -1.36
C ALA A 38 4.08 -8.34 -0.14
N PHE A 39 2.97 -8.03 0.51
CA PHE A 39 2.43 -8.74 1.66
C PHE A 39 0.94 -8.97 1.47
N ILE A 40 0.42 -10.03 2.10
CA ILE A 40 -1.01 -10.29 2.23
C ILE A 40 -1.34 -10.03 3.69
N ALA A 41 -2.12 -9.00 3.97
CA ALA A 41 -2.67 -8.78 5.30
C ALA A 41 -3.98 -9.56 5.45
N GLN A 42 -4.08 -10.30 6.55
CA GLN A 42 -5.26 -11.06 6.93
C GLN A 42 -6.32 -10.16 7.56
N PRO A 43 -7.56 -10.65 7.70
CA PRO A 43 -8.60 -9.94 8.43
C PRO A 43 -8.13 -9.50 9.83
N GLY A 44 -8.37 -8.24 10.16
CA GLY A 44 -7.93 -7.63 11.42
C GLY A 44 -6.47 -7.15 11.44
N GLU A 45 -5.70 -7.33 10.36
CA GLU A 45 -4.33 -6.81 10.26
C GLU A 45 -4.32 -5.46 9.52
N GLY A 46 -4.07 -4.38 10.26
CA GLY A 46 -3.87 -3.04 9.71
C GLY A 46 -2.41 -2.74 9.40
N VAL A 47 -2.18 -1.71 8.57
CA VAL A 47 -0.85 -1.13 8.34
C VAL A 47 -0.84 0.35 8.69
N ASN A 48 0.34 0.85 9.05
CA ASN A 48 0.62 2.28 9.08
C ASN A 48 1.93 2.54 8.33
N TYR A 49 1.85 3.18 7.18
CA TYR A 49 3.03 3.55 6.40
C TYR A 49 3.72 4.74 7.06
N ALA A 50 5.02 4.61 7.32
CA ALA A 50 5.83 5.73 7.78
C ALA A 50 5.87 6.85 6.71
N PRO A 51 6.06 8.12 7.11
CA PRO A 51 6.21 9.21 6.15
C PRO A 51 7.28 8.92 5.10
N GLY A 52 6.92 9.15 3.83
CA GLY A 52 7.80 8.96 2.68
C GLY A 52 7.97 7.51 2.19
N THR A 53 7.42 6.50 2.89
CA THR A 53 7.39 5.13 2.38
C THR A 53 6.54 5.05 1.12
N TRP A 54 7.12 4.53 0.04
CA TRP A 54 6.37 4.27 -1.18
C TRP A 54 5.45 3.07 -0.98
N HIS A 55 4.20 3.19 -1.42
CA HIS A 55 3.22 2.13 -1.38
C HIS A 55 2.24 2.22 -2.55
N HIS A 56 1.62 1.11 -2.89
CA HIS A 56 0.56 1.10 -3.89
C HIS A 56 -0.75 1.59 -3.24
N PRO A 57 -1.62 2.32 -3.98
CA PRO A 57 -2.99 2.56 -3.55
C PRO A 57 -3.69 1.26 -3.12
N LEU A 58 -4.67 1.37 -2.23
CA LEU A 58 -5.33 0.24 -1.57
C LEU A 58 -5.78 -0.87 -2.56
N LEU A 59 -5.42 -2.13 -2.27
CA LEU A 59 -5.72 -3.31 -3.10
C LEU A 59 -6.54 -4.35 -2.31
N ALA A 60 -7.84 -4.14 -2.21
CA ALA A 60 -8.76 -5.14 -1.63
C ALA A 60 -8.83 -6.41 -2.50
N LEU A 61 -9.02 -7.56 -1.87
CA LEU A 61 -9.23 -8.84 -2.56
C LEU A 61 -10.69 -9.29 -2.45
N ASN A 62 -11.10 -10.11 -3.42
CA ASN A 62 -12.38 -10.85 -3.49
C ASN A 62 -13.65 -10.00 -3.68
N GLU A 63 -13.81 -8.93 -2.91
CA GLU A 63 -14.99 -8.06 -2.96
C GLU A 63 -14.66 -6.61 -2.61
N VAL A 64 -15.65 -5.73 -2.77
CA VAL A 64 -15.56 -4.35 -2.30
C VAL A 64 -15.48 -4.37 -0.78
N SER A 65 -14.51 -3.65 -0.21
CA SER A 65 -14.22 -3.67 1.22
C SER A 65 -14.07 -2.25 1.76
N ASP A 66 -14.55 -2.05 2.98
CA ASP A 66 -14.41 -0.79 3.72
C ASP A 66 -13.15 -0.80 4.61
N PHE A 67 -12.50 0.36 4.69
CA PHE A 67 -11.30 0.56 5.50
C PHE A 67 -11.45 1.81 6.36
N LEU A 68 -11.06 1.71 7.63
CA LEU A 68 -10.75 2.87 8.44
C LEU A 68 -9.40 3.43 7.96
N VAL A 69 -9.41 4.71 7.57
CA VAL A 69 -8.22 5.44 7.12
C VAL A 69 -7.90 6.55 8.11
N ILE A 70 -6.63 6.63 8.52
CA ILE A 70 -6.13 7.72 9.35
C ILE A 70 -4.90 8.31 8.66
N ASP A 71 -5.01 9.54 8.18
CA ASP A 71 -3.92 10.24 7.52
C ASP A 71 -3.91 11.74 7.81
N ARG A 72 -2.99 12.43 7.15
CA ARG A 72 -2.69 13.84 7.39
C ARG A 72 -3.51 14.73 6.46
N SER A 73 -4.34 15.56 7.06
CA SER A 73 -4.90 16.75 6.41
C SER A 73 -4.10 18.00 6.77
N GLY A 74 -3.69 18.79 5.79
CA GLY A 74 -2.92 20.03 6.01
C GLY A 74 -2.31 20.61 4.75
N PRO A 75 -1.71 21.82 4.82
CA PRO A 75 -1.16 22.52 3.66
C PRO A 75 0.08 21.83 3.06
N GLY A 76 0.41 22.14 1.80
CA GLY A 76 1.59 21.61 1.11
C GLY A 76 1.31 20.31 0.34
N ASN A 77 2.25 19.88 -0.51
CA ASN A 77 2.11 18.67 -1.28
C ASN A 77 2.47 17.44 -0.43
N ASN A 78 1.47 16.64 -0.08
CA ASN A 78 1.66 15.40 0.68
C ASN A 78 1.39 14.14 -0.15
N CYS A 79 1.25 14.24 -1.48
CA CYS A 79 1.14 13.04 -2.31
C CYS A 79 2.08 13.16 -3.50
N GLU A 80 2.99 12.20 -3.63
CA GLU A 80 3.86 12.07 -4.78
C GLU A 80 3.64 10.71 -5.42
N GLU A 81 3.45 10.69 -6.73
CA GLU A 81 3.16 9.49 -7.50
C GLU A 81 4.29 9.16 -8.48
N THR A 82 4.53 7.87 -8.71
CA THR A 82 5.49 7.43 -9.73
C THR A 82 5.09 6.11 -10.38
N ALA A 83 5.41 5.98 -11.67
CA ALA A 83 5.18 4.75 -12.42
C ALA A 83 6.26 3.72 -12.10
N ILE A 84 5.85 2.46 -11.98
CA ILE A 84 6.78 1.33 -11.92
C ILE A 84 6.98 0.83 -13.36
N VAL A 85 8.23 0.90 -13.84
CA VAL A 85 8.60 0.53 -15.21
C VAL A 85 9.81 -0.41 -15.19
N PRO A 86 9.74 -1.59 -15.83
CA PRO A 86 8.53 -2.19 -16.42
C PRO A 86 7.45 -2.51 -15.37
N ALA A 87 6.21 -2.69 -15.83
CA ALA A 87 5.13 -3.17 -14.97
C ALA A 87 5.46 -4.54 -14.38
N VAL A 88 5.01 -4.79 -13.15
CA VAL A 88 5.25 -6.02 -12.40
C VAL A 88 3.94 -6.78 -12.24
N LEU A 89 3.98 -8.10 -12.42
CA LEU A 89 2.85 -8.99 -12.14
C LEU A 89 3.00 -9.56 -10.73
N LEU A 90 1.97 -9.41 -9.91
CA LEU A 90 1.88 -10.10 -8.62
C LEU A 90 1.17 -11.44 -8.80
N THR A 91 1.77 -12.51 -8.28
CA THR A 91 1.15 -13.84 -8.25
C THR A 91 0.86 -14.19 -6.80
N LEU A 92 -0.41 -14.47 -6.51
CA LEU A 92 -0.80 -14.95 -5.18
C LEU A 92 -0.32 -16.39 -5.01
N PRO A 93 0.13 -16.77 -3.81
CA PRO A 93 0.36 -18.17 -3.50
C PRO A 93 -0.94 -18.96 -3.72
N ALA A 94 -0.82 -20.21 -4.15
CA ALA A 94 -1.97 -21.10 -4.21
C ALA A 94 -2.61 -21.17 -2.81
N ALA A 95 -3.95 -21.15 -2.76
CA ALA A 95 -4.66 -21.34 -1.50
C ALA A 95 -4.16 -22.63 -0.85
N SER A 96 -3.75 -22.55 0.40
CA SER A 96 -3.45 -23.75 1.18
C SER A 96 -4.76 -24.50 1.36
N ALA A 97 -4.80 -25.76 0.91
CA ALA A 97 -5.96 -26.64 1.04
C ALA A 97 -6.25 -27.00 2.50
#